data_AF-A0AAE1AJ73-F1
#
_entry.id   AF-A0AAE1AJ73-F1
#
_cell.length_a   1.000
_cell.length_b   1.000
_cell.length_c   1.000
_cell.angle_alpha   90.00
_cell.angle_beta   90.00
_cell.angle_gamma   90.00
#
_symmetry.space_group_name_H-M   'P 1'
#
loop_
_entity.id
_entity.type
_entity.pdbx_description
1 polymer ?
#
loop_
_entity_poly.entity_id
_entity_poly.type
_entity_poly.pdbx_seq_one_letter_code
_entity_poly.pdbx_strand_id
1 'polypeptide(L)'
;MKNESFLNFNKLSDRLDCLFYNSMKNESFLNFNKLSDRLDCLFYNSMMNESFLNFNKLSDRLDCLFYNSMKNESFLNFNKLSDRLDCLSYNSMMNESFLNFNKLSDRLDCLFYNSMMNESFLNFNKLSDRLDCLFYNSMKNESFLNFNKLSDRLDCLSYNSMMNEKAS
;
A
#
# COMPACT_ATOMS: atom_id res chain seq x y z
N MET A 1 4.29 -28.26 5.28
CA MET A 1 5.05 -27.27 6.06
C MET A 1 4.48 -25.89 5.75
N LYS A 2 4.02 -25.15 6.76
CA LYS A 2 3.64 -23.74 6.61
C LYS A 2 4.91 -22.96 6.27
N ASN A 3 4.99 -22.50 5.02
CA ASN A 3 6.17 -21.85 4.48
C ASN A 3 5.95 -20.35 4.60
N GLU A 4 6.13 -19.82 5.81
CA GLU A 4 5.79 -18.43 6.15
C GLU A 4 7.07 -17.64 6.45
N SER A 5 7.02 -16.32 6.25
CA SER A 5 8.09 -15.39 6.64
C SER A 5 7.49 -14.21 7.40
N PHE A 6 8.11 -13.88 8.54
CA PHE A 6 7.70 -12.77 9.38
C PHE A 6 8.90 -11.89 9.68
N LEU A 7 8.77 -10.60 9.38
CA LEU A 7 9.71 -9.57 9.82
C LEU A 7 8.91 -8.47 10.53
N ASN A 8 9.20 -8.27 11.81
CA ASN A 8 8.47 -7.33 12.65
C ASN A 8 9.42 -6.29 13.24
N PHE A 9 9.20 -5.03 12.91
CA PHE A 9 9.85 -3.90 13.53
C PHE A 9 8.94 -3.31 14.61
N ASN A 10 9.20 -3.69 15.85
CA ASN A 10 8.39 -3.24 16.99
C ASN A 10 8.58 -1.75 17.30
N LYS A 11 9.83 -1.30 17.21
CA LYS A 11 10.23 0.10 17.32
C LYS A 11 11.45 0.29 16.42
N LEU A 12 11.32 1.17 15.43
CA LEU A 12 12.45 1.72 14.69
C LEU A 12 12.59 3.15 15.18
N SER A 13 13.67 3.39 15.92
CA SER A 13 13.98 4.68 16.54
C SER A 13 15.19 5.39 15.93
N ASP A 14 15.72 4.84 14.84
CA ASP A 14 16.85 5.38 14.10
C ASP A 14 16.44 5.50 12.64
N ARG A 15 17.03 6.47 11.92
CA ARG A 15 16.84 6.61 10.48
C ARG A 15 17.27 5.34 9.76
N LEU A 16 16.42 4.87 8.86
CA LEU A 16 16.72 3.75 8.01
C LEU A 16 16.68 4.24 6.56
N ASP A 17 17.84 4.27 5.91
CA ASP A 17 17.92 4.79 4.54
C ASP A 17 17.12 3.90 3.58
N CYS A 18 17.43 2.59 3.55
CA CYS A 18 16.75 1.66 2.65
C CYS A 18 16.49 0.30 3.33
N LEU A 19 15.26 -0.20 3.22
CA LEU A 19 14.95 -1.59 3.50
C LEU A 19 14.53 -2.32 2.22
N PHE A 20 15.15 -3.47 1.97
CA PHE A 20 14.75 -4.40 0.92
C PHE A 20 14.27 -5.68 1.57
N TYR A 21 12.99 -6.01 1.37
CA TYR A 21 12.40 -7.25 1.83
C TYR A 21 11.91 -8.05 0.63
N ASN A 22 12.56 -9.20 0.40
CA ASN A 22 12.19 -10.13 -0.64
C ASN A 22 11.80 -11.45 0.00
N SER A 23 10.59 -11.94 -0.30
CA SER A 23 10.13 -13.24 0.19
C SER A 23 9.67 -14.15 -0.94
N MET A 24 10.10 -15.41 -0.84
CA MET A 24 9.66 -16.54 -1.66
C MET A 24 8.91 -17.57 -0.79
N LYS A 25 8.35 -17.14 0.34
CA LYS A 25 7.55 -17.96 1.26
C LYS A 25 6.08 -17.81 0.93
N ASN A 26 5.28 -18.89 1.02
CA ASN A 26 3.84 -18.90 0.72
C ASN A 26 3.10 -17.71 1.33
N GLU A 27 3.43 -17.38 2.58
CA GLU A 27 2.93 -16.20 3.25
C GLU A 27 4.10 -15.33 3.72
N SER A 28 3.92 -14.02 3.61
CA SER A 28 4.97 -13.04 3.92
C SER A 28 4.39 -11.85 4.64
N PHE A 29 4.93 -11.58 5.82
CA PHE A 29 4.44 -10.53 6.70
C PHE A 29 5.60 -9.61 7.05
N LEU A 30 5.47 -8.34 6.68
CA LEU A 30 6.34 -7.26 7.14
C LEU A 30 5.48 -6.27 7.94
N ASN A 31 5.75 -6.15 9.24
CA ASN A 31 5.00 -5.25 10.10
C ASN A 31 5.90 -4.20 10.74
N PHE A 32 5.48 -2.95 10.67
CA PHE A 32 6.07 -1.84 11.39
C PHE A 32 5.09 -1.33 12.45
N ASN A 33 5.42 -1.56 13.72
CA ASN A 33 4.52 -1.21 14.82
C ASN A 33 4.62 0.26 15.23
N LYS A 34 5.85 0.74 15.37
CA LYS A 34 6.19 2.13 15.66
C LYS A 34 7.43 2.51 14.84
N LEU A 35 7.22 3.31 13.81
CA LEU A 35 8.27 4.02 13.12
C LEU A 35 8.20 5.46 13.61
N SER A 36 9.17 5.83 14.45
CA SER A 36 9.32 7.19 14.96
C SER A 36 10.38 7.99 14.21
N ASP A 37 10.96 7.40 13.17
CA ASP A 37 12.11 7.92 12.46
C ASP A 37 11.95 7.73 10.96
N ARG A 38 12.66 8.57 10.20
CA ARG A 38 12.59 8.59 8.74
C ARG A 38 13.03 7.27 8.12
N LEU A 39 12.19 6.78 7.21
CA LEU A 39 12.50 5.68 6.31
C LEU A 39 12.56 6.26 4.90
N ASP A 40 13.75 6.35 4.29
CA ASP A 40 13.81 7.00 2.97
C ASP A 40 13.17 6.07 1.92
N CYS A 41 13.55 4.79 1.87
CA CYS A 41 12.98 3.85 0.92
C CYS A 41 12.65 2.49 1.52
N LEU A 42 11.47 1.97 1.19
CA LEU A 42 11.12 0.56 1.38
C LEU A 42 10.79 -0.10 0.05
N PHE A 43 11.47 -1.21 -0.22
CA PHE A 43 11.13 -2.11 -1.31
C PHE A 43 10.68 -3.44 -0.72
N TYR A 44 9.41 -3.77 -0.97
CA TYR A 44 8.85 -5.05 -0.60
C TYR A 44 8.47 -5.80 -1.87
N ASN A 45 9.08 -6.96 -2.08
CA ASN A 45 8.71 -7.86 -3.16
C ASN A 45 8.33 -9.23 -2.60
N SER A 46 7.13 -9.71 -2.95
CA SER A 46 6.70 -11.07 -2.64
C SER A 46 6.23 -11.79 -3.90
N MET A 47 6.68 -13.04 -4.08
CA MET A 47 6.31 -13.84 -5.26
C MET A 47 5.30 -14.96 -4.96
N MET A 48 4.62 -14.90 -3.81
CA MET A 48 3.88 -16.04 -3.26
C MET A 48 2.48 -15.66 -2.80
N ASN A 49 1.70 -16.67 -2.40
CA ASN A 49 0.23 -16.63 -2.27
C ASN A 49 -0.31 -15.47 -1.44
N GLU A 50 0.34 -15.11 -0.33
CA GLU A 50 -0.17 -14.04 0.51
C GLU A 50 0.96 -13.13 0.98
N SER A 51 0.69 -11.83 0.92
CA SER A 51 1.65 -10.80 1.26
C SER A 51 0.97 -9.69 2.03
N PHE A 52 1.53 -9.40 3.21
CA PHE A 52 1.01 -8.41 4.12
C PHE A 52 2.13 -7.45 4.49
N LEU A 53 1.91 -6.17 4.21
CA LEU A 53 2.71 -5.08 4.72
C LEU A 53 1.82 -4.17 5.56
N ASN A 54 2.09 -4.12 6.86
CA ASN A 54 1.29 -3.31 7.77
C ASN A 54 2.15 -2.26 8.47
N PHE A 55 1.67 -1.02 8.46
CA PHE A 55 2.20 0.09 9.22
C PHE A 55 1.19 0.53 10.28
N ASN A 56 1.49 0.26 11.55
CA ASN A 56 0.56 0.56 12.64
C ASN A 56 0.60 2.02 13.08
N LYS A 57 1.80 2.54 13.30
CA LYS A 57 2.06 3.93 13.65
C LYS A 57 3.33 4.38 12.92
N LEU A 58 3.14 5.14 11.87
CA LEU A 58 4.17 5.96 11.25
C LEU A 58 3.98 7.36 11.79
N SER A 59 4.90 7.80 12.64
CA SER A 59 4.92 9.16 13.18
C SER A 59 6.03 10.01 12.64
N ASP A 60 6.56 9.61 11.48
CA ASP A 60 7.69 10.22 10.81
C ASP A 60 7.57 9.97 9.29
N ARG A 61 8.46 10.60 8.51
CA ARG A 61 8.40 10.60 7.05
C ARG A 61 8.82 9.27 6.43
N LEU A 62 8.03 8.80 5.47
CA LEU A 62 8.39 7.74 4.53
C LEU A 62 8.51 8.37 3.14
N ASP A 63 9.72 8.47 2.59
CA ASP A 63 9.84 9.16 1.28
C ASP A 63 9.27 8.26 0.17
N CYS A 64 9.72 7.01 0.07
CA CYS A 64 9.27 6.09 -0.96
C CYS A 64 8.89 4.71 -0.42
N LEU A 65 7.74 4.21 -0.84
CA LEU A 65 7.36 2.80 -0.72
C LEU A 65 7.08 2.19 -2.08
N PHE A 66 7.80 1.11 -2.38
CA PHE A 66 7.56 0.24 -3.53
C PHE A 66 7.11 -1.12 -3.02
N TYR A 67 5.86 -1.46 -3.31
CA TYR A 67 5.29 -2.76 -3.00
C TYR A 67 4.97 -3.47 -4.31
N ASN A 68 5.67 -4.58 -4.56
CA ASN A 68 5.38 -5.44 -5.71
C ASN A 68 4.99 -6.83 -5.24
N SER A 69 3.90 -7.35 -5.78
CA SER A 69 3.41 -8.66 -5.38
C SER A 69 2.82 -9.46 -6.53
N MET A 70 3.20 -10.74 -6.63
CA MET A 70 2.98 -11.54 -7.86
C MET A 70 1.99 -12.71 -7.75
N LYS A 71 1.43 -13.10 -6.58
CA LYS A 71 0.45 -14.23 -6.51
C LYS A 71 -0.66 -14.15 -5.42
N ASN A 72 -1.90 -14.46 -5.82
CA ASN A 72 -3.13 -14.59 -5.01
C ASN A 72 -3.61 -13.35 -4.23
N GLU A 73 -3.01 -12.98 -3.10
CA GLU A 73 -3.53 -11.89 -2.25
C GLU A 73 -2.44 -10.95 -1.69
N SER A 74 -2.75 -9.65 -1.73
CA SER A 74 -1.85 -8.61 -1.29
C SER A 74 -2.57 -7.55 -0.48
N PHE A 75 -2.04 -7.30 0.72
CA PHE A 75 -2.60 -6.36 1.66
C PHE A 75 -1.52 -5.37 2.08
N LEU A 76 -1.76 -4.10 1.78
CA LEU A 76 -0.98 -3.00 2.32
C LEU A 76 -1.89 -2.14 3.19
N ASN A 77 -1.62 -2.12 4.49
CA ASN A 77 -2.44 -1.36 5.43
C ASN A 77 -1.63 -0.32 6.18
N PHE A 78 -2.16 0.89 6.23
CA PHE A 78 -1.66 1.99 7.04
C PHE A 78 -2.71 2.36 8.09
N ASN A 79 -2.43 2.04 9.35
CA ASN A 79 -3.39 2.24 10.44
C ASN A 79 -3.40 3.68 10.95
N LYS A 80 -2.22 4.24 11.20
CA LYS A 80 -2.02 5.65 11.56
C LYS A 80 -0.74 6.13 10.87
N LEU A 81 -0.94 6.96 9.86
CA LEU A 81 0.07 7.83 9.29
C LEU A 81 -0.19 9.21 9.86
N SER A 82 0.67 9.65 10.78
CA SER A 82 0.60 11.02 11.29
C SER A 82 1.48 12.01 10.55
N ASP A 83 2.21 11.53 9.55
CA ASP A 83 3.27 12.26 8.87
C ASP A 83 3.23 12.00 7.37
N ARG A 84 4.17 12.61 6.64
CA ARG A 84 4.21 12.63 5.18
C ARG A 84 4.69 11.30 4.57
N LEU A 85 3.93 10.84 3.58
CA LEU A 85 4.34 9.81 2.62
C LEU A 85 4.52 10.48 1.25
N ASP A 86 5.74 10.62 0.75
CA ASP A 86 5.93 11.35 -0.51
C ASP A 86 5.45 10.51 -1.70
N CYS A 87 5.88 9.25 -1.78
CA CYS A 87 5.52 8.38 -2.89
C CYS A 87 5.19 6.97 -2.43
N LEU A 88 4.03 6.48 -2.86
CA LEU A 88 3.65 5.08 -2.80
C LEU A 88 3.42 4.55 -4.21
N SER A 89 4.20 3.53 -4.58
CA SER A 89 3.92 2.67 -5.73
C SER A 89 3.52 1.30 -5.22
N TYR A 90 2.28 0.93 -5.50
CA TYR A 90 1.75 -0.40 -5.26
C TYR A 90 1.44 -1.05 -6.60
N ASN A 91 2.20 -2.09 -6.94
CA ASN A 91 1.95 -2.88 -8.14
C ASN A 91 1.64 -4.30 -7.73
N SER A 92 0.55 -4.84 -8.23
CA SER A 92 0.18 -6.19 -7.89
C SER A 92 -0.42 -6.90 -9.12
N MET A 93 -0.04 -8.17 -9.32
CA MET A 93 -0.48 -9.05 -10.43
C MET A 93 -1.31 -10.27 -9.98
N MET A 94 -1.84 -10.23 -8.76
CA MET A 94 -2.60 -11.25 -8.05
C MET A 94 -4.11 -11.37 -8.42
N ASN A 95 -4.89 -12.09 -7.58
CA ASN A 95 -6.35 -12.16 -7.72
C ASN A 95 -7.03 -11.03 -6.97
N GLU A 96 -6.54 -10.75 -5.76
CA GLU A 96 -7.08 -9.70 -4.88
C GLU A 96 -5.96 -8.77 -4.39
N SER A 97 -6.30 -7.50 -4.31
CA SER A 97 -5.40 -6.46 -3.85
C SER A 97 -6.14 -5.43 -3.03
N PHE A 98 -5.62 -5.19 -1.83
CA PHE A 98 -6.19 -4.26 -0.87
C PHE A 98 -5.12 -3.28 -0.43
N LEU A 99 -5.38 -2.00 -0.64
CA LEU A 99 -4.64 -0.89 -0.07
C LEU A 99 -5.58 -0.08 0.82
N ASN A 100 -5.35 -0.13 2.13
CA ASN A 100 -6.19 0.56 3.09
C ASN A 100 -5.41 1.61 3.88
N PHE A 101 -5.97 2.80 3.95
CA PHE A 101 -5.53 3.88 4.81
C PHE A 101 -6.60 4.18 5.86
N ASN A 102 -6.35 3.80 7.11
CA ASN A 102 -7.32 3.96 8.19
C ASN A 102 -7.38 5.39 8.72
N LYS A 103 -6.22 5.96 9.02
CA LYS A 103 -6.06 7.35 9.43
C LYS A 103 -4.80 7.92 8.79
N LEU A 104 -4.99 8.76 7.79
CA LEU A 104 -4.00 9.69 7.27
C LEU A 104 -4.31 11.04 7.92
N SER A 105 -3.49 11.49 8.85
CA SER A 105 -3.64 12.85 9.39
C SER A 105 -2.81 13.89 8.67
N ASP A 106 -1.96 13.48 7.74
CA ASP A 106 -1.00 14.34 7.05
C ASP A 106 -1.03 14.07 5.53
N ARG A 107 0.01 14.52 4.82
CA ARG A 107 0.09 14.54 3.36
C ARG A 107 0.56 13.22 2.74
N LEU A 108 -0.14 12.78 1.71
CA LEU A 108 0.33 11.78 0.74
C LEU A 108 0.54 12.50 -0.59
N ASP A 109 1.78 12.68 -1.05
CA ASP A 109 1.98 13.45 -2.29
C ASP A 109 1.52 12.62 -3.50
N CYS A 110 2.07 11.42 -3.68
CA CYS A 110 1.78 10.60 -4.85
C CYS A 110 1.43 9.17 -4.45
N LEU A 111 0.30 8.68 -4.98
CA LEU A 111 -0.08 7.28 -4.96
C LEU A 111 -0.25 6.77 -6.39
N PHE A 112 0.57 5.79 -6.74
CA PHE A 112 0.41 4.95 -7.93
C PHE A 112 -0.05 3.57 -7.48
N TYR A 113 -1.28 3.24 -7.84
CA TYR A 113 -1.87 1.93 -7.61
C TYR A 113 -2.14 1.28 -8.95
N ASN A 114 -1.38 0.24 -9.28
CA ASN A 114 -1.58 -0.56 -10.47
C ASN A 114 -1.92 -1.98 -10.08
N SER A 115 -3.07 -2.46 -10.56
CA SER A 115 -3.56 -3.81 -10.29
C SER A 115 -4.04 -4.46 -11.59
N MET A 116 -3.62 -5.69 -11.86
CA MET A 116 -4.09 -6.49 -13.01
C MET A 116 -5.07 -7.61 -12.61
N MET A 117 -5.82 -7.35 -11.52
CA MET A 117 -6.55 -8.32 -10.68
C MET A 117 -7.99 -8.54 -11.07
N ASN A 118 -8.57 -9.63 -10.55
CA ASN A 118 -10.03 -9.78 -10.50
C ASN A 118 -10.67 -8.72 -9.59
N GLU A 119 -10.09 -8.50 -8.40
CA GLU A 119 -10.59 -7.54 -7.42
C GLU A 119 -9.50 -6.60 -6.89
N SER A 120 -9.84 -5.32 -6.83
CA SER A 120 -8.92 -4.27 -6.42
C SER A 120 -9.63 -3.24 -5.57
N PHE A 121 -9.12 -3.01 -4.36
CA PHE A 121 -9.72 -2.12 -3.38
C PHE A 121 -8.68 -1.12 -2.89
N LEU A 122 -8.98 0.16 -3.09
CA LEU A 122 -8.26 1.26 -2.48
C LEU A 122 -9.23 2.03 -1.58
N ASN A 123 -9.01 1.94 -0.27
CA ASN A 123 -9.88 2.57 0.72
C ASN A 123 -9.13 3.60 1.57
N PHE A 124 -9.74 4.77 1.71
CA PHE A 124 -9.35 5.82 2.62
C PHE A 124 -10.45 6.04 3.66
N ASN A 125 -10.24 5.57 4.88
CA ASN A 125 -11.25 5.67 5.94
C ASN A 125 -11.35 7.06 6.56
N LYS A 126 -10.20 7.67 6.85
CA LYS A 126 -10.09 9.06 7.29
C LYS A 126 -8.85 9.68 6.67
N LEU A 127 -9.08 10.54 5.70
CA LEU A 127 -8.08 11.41 5.10
C LEU A 127 -8.32 12.80 5.66
N SER A 128 -7.49 13.18 6.63
CA SER A 128 -7.63 14.44 7.36
C SER A 128 -7.10 15.60 6.53
N ASP A 129 -6.04 15.34 5.76
CA ASP A 129 -5.22 16.32 5.08
C ASP A 129 -5.16 16.06 3.56
N ARG A 130 -4.02 16.26 2.92
CA ARG A 130 -3.89 16.41 1.47
C ARG A 130 -3.40 15.12 0.78
N LEU A 131 -4.09 14.73 -0.28
CA LEU A 131 -3.63 13.78 -1.28
C LEU A 131 -3.34 14.57 -2.57
N ASP A 132 -2.08 14.76 -2.98
CA ASP A 132 -1.83 15.56 -4.19
C ASP A 132 -2.25 14.79 -5.43
N CYS A 133 -1.72 13.59 -5.62
CA CYS A 133 -1.92 12.81 -6.83
C CYS A 133 -2.29 11.38 -6.51
N LEU A 134 -3.42 10.94 -7.05
CA LEU A 134 -3.82 9.54 -7.10
C LEU A 134 -3.93 9.06 -8.55
N PHE A 135 -3.11 8.08 -8.90
CA PHE A 135 -3.21 7.31 -10.13
C PHE A 135 -3.63 5.89 -9.78
N TYR A 136 -4.86 5.54 -10.10
CA TYR A 136 -5.42 4.22 -9.91
C TYR A 136 -5.67 3.59 -11.27
N ASN A 137 -4.94 2.53 -11.59
CA ASN A 137 -5.17 1.72 -12.79
C ASN A 137 -5.51 0.30 -12.37
N SER A 138 -6.70 -0.15 -12.77
CA SER A 138 -7.13 -1.53 -12.62
C SER A 138 -7.51 -2.12 -13.98
N MET A 139 -7.08 -3.34 -14.25
CA MET A 139 -7.52 -4.10 -15.41
C MET A 139 -8.29 -5.33 -14.90
N LYS A 140 -9.63 -5.31 -15.00
CA LYS A 140 -10.67 -6.36 -14.90
C LYS A 140 -11.83 -6.03 -13.92
N ASN A 141 -12.51 -7.08 -13.41
CA ASN A 141 -13.94 -7.16 -13.14
C ASN A 141 -14.45 -6.26 -12.02
N GLU A 142 -13.68 -6.08 -10.94
CA GLU A 142 -14.14 -5.28 -9.80
C GLU A 142 -13.03 -4.37 -9.26
N SER A 143 -13.33 -3.09 -9.24
CA SER A 143 -12.41 -2.04 -8.81
C SER A 143 -13.16 -1.02 -7.97
N PHE A 144 -12.66 -0.82 -6.76
CA PHE A 144 -13.29 0.04 -5.77
C PHE A 144 -12.27 1.06 -5.28
N LEU A 145 -12.60 2.33 -5.49
CA LEU A 145 -11.92 3.46 -4.85
C LEU A 145 -12.92 4.12 -3.90
N ASN A 146 -12.63 4.08 -2.60
CA ASN A 146 -13.53 4.64 -1.60
C ASN A 146 -12.84 5.65 -0.69
N PHE A 147 -13.52 6.76 -0.44
CA PHE A 147 -13.15 7.78 0.53
C PHE A 147 -14.29 7.95 1.54
N ASN A 148 -14.16 7.36 2.73
CA ASN A 148 -15.22 7.44 3.75
C ASN A 148 -15.31 8.81 4.41
N LYS A 149 -14.15 9.45 4.67
CA LYS A 149 -14.06 10.83 5.16
C LYS A 149 -12.84 11.50 4.54
N LEU A 150 -13.10 12.55 3.79
CA LEU A 150 -12.10 13.43 3.18
C LEU A 150 -12.38 14.85 3.70
N SER A 151 -11.52 15.39 4.56
CA SER A 151 -11.75 16.74 5.11
C SER A 151 -11.11 17.85 4.29
N ASP A 152 -10.05 17.56 3.54
CA ASP A 152 -9.24 18.59 2.90
C ASP A 152 -9.25 18.50 1.37
N ARG A 153 -8.17 17.97 0.75
CA ARG A 153 -7.88 18.25 -0.66
C ARG A 153 -7.31 17.05 -1.39
N LEU A 154 -7.96 16.70 -2.50
CA LEU A 154 -7.46 15.83 -3.55
C LEU A 154 -7.14 16.70 -4.77
N ASP A 155 -5.88 16.85 -5.16
CA ASP A 155 -5.51 17.74 -6.27
C ASP A 155 -5.69 17.10 -7.64
N CYS A 156 -5.28 15.85 -7.78
CA CYS A 156 -5.31 15.10 -9.02
C CYS A 156 -5.78 13.68 -8.76
N LEU A 157 -6.79 13.26 -9.53
CA LEU A 157 -7.29 11.90 -9.56
C LEU A 157 -7.34 11.40 -11.01
N SER A 158 -6.59 10.33 -11.28
CA SER A 158 -6.74 9.52 -12.47
C SER A 158 -7.22 8.14 -12.05
N TYR A 159 -8.41 7.76 -12.51
CA TYR A 159 -8.99 6.45 -12.27
C TYR A 159 -9.26 5.78 -13.61
N ASN A 160 -8.51 4.73 -13.92
CA ASN A 160 -8.73 3.89 -15.08
C ASN A 160 -9.10 2.48 -14.60
N SER A 161 -10.28 2.03 -14.98
CA SER A 161 -10.69 0.64 -14.81
C SER A 161 -11.09 0.08 -16.16
N MET A 162 -10.30 -0.85 -16.70
CA MET A 162 -10.65 -1.55 -17.94
C MET A 162 -11.35 -2.86 -17.59
N MET A 163 -12.65 -2.93 -17.84
CA MET A 163 -13.40 -4.19 -17.80
C MET A 163 -12.99 -5.03 -19.01
N ASN A 164 -12.50 -6.25 -18.78
CA ASN A 164 -12.27 -7.20 -19.87
C ASN A 164 -13.63 -7.82 -20.20
N GLU A 165 -14.47 -7.11 -20.95
CA GLU A 165 -15.68 -7.69 -21.52
C GLU A 165 -15.25 -8.88 -22.38
N LYS A 166 -15.59 -10.09 -21.94
CA LYS A 166 -15.50 -11.26 -22.81
C LYS A 166 -16.39 -10.96 -24.02
N ALA A 167 -15.78 -10.71 -25.18
CA ALA A 167 -16.48 -10.82 -26.45
C ALA A 167 -17.01 -12.26 -26.54
N SER A 168 -18.32 -12.40 -26.38
CA SER A 168 -19.08 -13.64 -26.55
C SER A 168 -19.15 -14.04 -28.01
#